data_AF-A0ABD5LW20-F1
#
_entry.id   AF-A0ABD5LW20-F1
#
_cell.length_a   1.000
_cell.length_b   1.000
_cell.length_c   1.000
_cell.angle_alpha   90.00
_cell.angle_beta   90.00
_cell.angle_gamma   90.00
#
_symmetry.space_group_name_H-M   'P 1'
#
loop_
_entity.id
_entity.type
_entity.pdbx_description
1 polymer ?
#
loop_
_entity_poly.entity_id
_entity_poly.type
_entity_poly.pdbx_seq_one_letter_code
_entity_poly.pdbx_strand_id
1 'polypeptide(L)'
;MTKGKWGTLLESLLTFKKLYDSDALAVEAIPSLKEISPQYAKITLKQLCQSMHEKMDELDLMKHINDAVNSVPEPVMSPADAYQKVVRYKTEHVHLDDFSGRISASMLVPYPPGIPVLMPGERLPKGDEGVIGYLKALQNFDNTFPVLSMKFKGSMLMQTEIFG
;
A
#
# COMPACT_ATOMS: atom_id res chain seq x y z
N MET A 1 6.86 22.45 17.01
CA MET A 1 7.20 23.03 15.69
C MET A 1 7.39 24.53 15.84
N THR A 2 8.40 25.14 15.22
CA THR A 2 8.68 26.59 15.33
C THR A 2 8.03 27.36 14.17
N LYS A 3 7.72 28.65 14.37
CA LYS A 3 7.10 29.52 13.33
C LYS A 3 7.86 29.49 11.99
N GLY A 4 9.18 29.35 12.02
CA GLY A 4 10.00 29.21 10.80
C GLY A 4 9.73 27.93 9.99
N LYS A 5 9.41 26.80 10.63
CA LYS A 5 9.14 25.53 9.93
C LYS A 5 7.79 25.54 9.19
N TRP A 6 6.80 26.25 9.73
CA TRP A 6 5.51 26.45 9.08
C TRP A 6 5.61 27.32 7.84
N GLY A 7 6.42 28.39 7.90
CA GLY A 7 6.70 29.24 6.74
C GLY A 7 7.29 28.44 5.58
N THR A 8 8.31 27.61 5.85
CA THR A 8 8.93 26.77 4.81
C THR A 8 7.97 25.74 4.19
N LEU A 9 7.08 25.13 4.99
CA LEU A 9 6.07 24.21 4.47
C LEU A 9 5.07 24.92 3.55
N LEU A 10 4.58 26.10 3.96
CA LEU A 10 3.63 26.88 3.16
C LEU A 10 4.26 27.32 1.83
N GLU A 11 5.49 27.85 1.87
CA GLU A 11 6.23 28.20 0.65
C GLU A 11 6.40 27.00 -0.28
N SER A 12 6.67 25.81 0.27
CA SER A 12 6.81 24.58 -0.53
C SER A 12 5.48 24.19 -1.20
N LEU A 13 4.36 24.28 -0.49
CA LEU A 13 3.03 24.00 -1.04
C LEU A 13 2.62 25.02 -2.12
N LEU A 14 2.91 26.30 -1.90
CA LEU A 14 2.66 27.36 -2.89
C LEU A 14 3.53 27.18 -4.14
N THR A 15 4.81 26.81 -3.95
CA THR A 15 5.72 26.48 -5.05
C THR A 15 5.20 25.30 -5.85
N PHE A 16 4.76 24.23 -5.19
CA PHE A 16 4.15 23.08 -5.87
C PHE A 16 2.92 23.49 -6.68
N LYS A 17 2.00 24.26 -6.08
CA LYS A 17 0.81 24.76 -6.79
C LYS A 17 1.18 25.60 -8.00
N LYS A 18 2.17 26.50 -7.88
CA LYS A 18 2.63 27.32 -9.01
C LYS A 18 3.15 26.45 -10.16
N LEU A 19 3.98 25.44 -9.87
CA LEU A 19 4.51 24.51 -10.87
C LEU A 19 3.40 23.68 -11.53
N TYR A 20 2.40 23.28 -10.74
CA TYR A 20 1.22 22.56 -11.24
C TYR A 20 0.38 23.43 -12.18
N ASP A 21 0.10 24.67 -11.79
CA ASP A 21 -0.71 25.61 -12.58
C ASP A 21 0.01 26.08 -13.84
N SER A 22 1.34 26.14 -13.84
CA SER A 22 2.16 26.58 -14.98
C SER A 22 2.54 25.46 -15.96
N ASP A 23 1.98 24.25 -15.82
CA ASP A 23 2.33 23.07 -16.63
C ASP A 23 3.84 22.79 -16.68
N ALA A 24 4.54 23.01 -15.56
CA ALA A 24 5.97 22.68 -15.46
C ALA A 24 6.20 21.17 -15.61
N LEU A 25 7.39 20.76 -16.04
CA LEU A 25 7.74 19.34 -16.13
C LEU A 25 7.72 18.69 -14.75
N ALA A 26 7.32 17.42 -14.68
CA ALA A 26 7.26 16.68 -13.41
C ALA A 26 8.63 16.65 -12.71
N VAL A 27 9.72 16.58 -13.48
CA VAL A 27 11.10 16.60 -12.99
C VAL A 27 11.59 17.96 -12.48
N GLU A 28 10.88 19.05 -12.76
CA GLU A 28 11.17 20.36 -12.16
C GLU A 28 10.59 20.43 -10.74
N ALA A 29 9.39 19.87 -10.54
CA ALA A 29 8.76 19.78 -9.24
C ALA A 29 9.35 18.69 -8.35
N ILE A 30 9.73 17.55 -8.94
CA ILE A 30 10.25 16.37 -8.25
C ILE A 30 11.52 15.89 -8.98
N PRO A 31 12.70 16.48 -8.69
CA PRO A 31 13.93 16.19 -9.42
C PRO A 31 14.38 14.73 -9.39
N SER A 32 14.06 14.01 -8.30
CA SER A 32 14.40 12.59 -8.14
C SER A 32 13.72 11.67 -9.17
N LEU A 33 12.65 12.12 -9.84
CA LEU A 33 11.99 11.35 -10.90
C LEU A 33 12.92 11.05 -12.08
N LYS A 34 13.95 11.90 -12.32
CA LYS A 34 14.93 11.72 -13.41
C LYS A 34 15.72 10.42 -13.29
N GLU A 35 15.99 9.99 -12.07
CA GLU A 35 16.82 8.81 -11.79
C GLU A 35 16.08 7.49 -12.01
N ILE A 36 14.76 7.55 -12.20
CA ILE A 36 13.88 6.39 -12.11
C ILE A 36 13.38 5.97 -13.48
N SER A 37 12.90 6.93 -14.26
CA SER A 37 12.60 6.67 -15.67
C SER A 37 12.71 7.94 -16.52
N PRO A 38 13.32 7.84 -17.72
CA PRO A 38 13.34 8.91 -18.71
C PRO A 38 11.95 9.44 -19.11
N GLN A 39 10.88 8.64 -18.93
CA GLN A 39 9.52 9.06 -19.29
C GLN A 39 9.04 10.26 -18.46
N TYR A 40 9.47 10.37 -17.20
CA TYR A 40 9.05 11.46 -16.31
C TYR A 40 9.65 12.81 -16.71
N ALA A 41 10.74 12.82 -17.47
CA ALA A 41 11.31 14.05 -18.02
C ALA A 41 10.49 14.63 -19.18
N LYS A 42 9.50 13.89 -19.70
CA LYS A 42 8.71 14.27 -20.88
C LYS A 42 7.27 14.66 -20.57
N ILE A 43 6.84 14.51 -19.31
CA ILE A 43 5.47 14.81 -18.89
C ILE A 43 5.44 15.98 -17.92
N THR A 44 4.34 16.71 -17.93
CA THR A 44 4.08 17.79 -16.96
C THR A 44 3.69 17.23 -15.60
N LEU A 45 3.84 18.04 -14.55
CA LEU A 45 3.36 17.69 -13.21
C LEU A 45 1.85 17.41 -13.21
N LYS A 46 1.08 18.19 -13.97
CA LYS A 46 -0.37 17.99 -14.11
C LYS A 46 -0.71 16.65 -14.74
N GLN A 47 -0.04 16.29 -15.83
CA GLN A 47 -0.21 14.98 -16.46
C GLN A 47 0.14 13.82 -15.52
N LEU A 48 1.24 13.94 -14.77
CA LEU A 48 1.60 12.92 -13.77
C LEU A 48 0.48 12.75 -12.73
N CYS A 49 0.00 13.84 -12.12
CA CYS A 49 -1.07 13.79 -11.14
C CYS A 49 -2.37 13.20 -11.71
N GLN A 50 -2.70 13.54 -12.96
CA GLN A 50 -3.87 13.04 -13.66
C GLN A 50 -3.75 11.53 -13.91
N SER A 51 -2.64 11.06 -14.46
CA SER A 51 -2.40 9.64 -14.69
C SER A 51 -2.43 8.82 -13.40
N MET A 52 -1.96 9.37 -12.28
CA MET A 52 -2.11 8.72 -10.98
C MET A 52 -3.57 8.60 -10.54
N HIS A 53 -4.36 9.67 -10.68
CA HIS A 53 -5.78 9.65 -10.32
C HIS A 53 -6.56 8.66 -11.18
N GLU A 54 -6.35 8.69 -12.49
CA GLU A 54 -6.95 7.74 -13.43
C GLU A 54 -6.60 6.30 -13.07
N LYS A 55 -5.33 6.04 -12.70
CA LYS A 55 -4.93 4.69 -12.30
C LYS A 55 -5.57 4.25 -10.97
N MET A 56 -5.70 5.15 -9.99
CA MET A 56 -6.38 4.84 -8.73
C MET A 56 -7.87 4.52 -8.96
N ASP A 57 -8.52 5.21 -9.89
CA ASP A 57 -9.90 4.98 -10.29
C ASP A 57 -10.06 3.66 -11.06
N GLU A 58 -9.19 3.41 -12.06
CA GLU A 58 -9.13 2.15 -12.82
C GLU A 58 -8.97 0.91 -11.91
N LEU A 59 -8.23 1.06 -10.82
CA LEU A 59 -7.97 -0.01 -9.85
C LEU A 59 -9.03 -0.10 -8.74
N ASP A 60 -10.11 0.66 -8.79
CA ASP A 60 -11.15 0.71 -7.75
C ASP A 60 -10.56 0.89 -6.33
N LEU A 61 -9.47 1.66 -6.21
CA LEU A 61 -8.63 1.66 -5.01
C LEU A 61 -9.42 2.06 -3.75
N MET A 62 -10.28 3.07 -3.87
CA MET A 62 -11.09 3.56 -2.75
C MET A 62 -12.16 2.55 -2.32
N LYS A 63 -12.74 1.82 -3.27
CA LYS A 63 -13.69 0.74 -2.99
C LYS A 63 -12.99 -0.39 -2.24
N HIS A 64 -11.83 -0.83 -2.74
CA HIS A 64 -11.06 -1.88 -2.07
C HIS A 64 -10.56 -1.47 -0.68
N ILE A 65 -10.15 -0.22 -0.47
CA ILE A 65 -9.83 0.29 0.87
C ILE A 65 -11.03 0.15 1.80
N ASN A 66 -12.22 0.60 1.35
CA ASN A 66 -13.44 0.50 2.13
C ASN A 66 -13.81 -0.96 2.43
N ASP A 67 -13.72 -1.84 1.44
CA ASP A 67 -14.05 -3.26 1.61
C ASP A 67 -13.05 -3.97 2.52
N ALA A 68 -11.75 -3.62 2.42
CA ALA A 68 -10.70 -4.16 3.29
C ALA A 68 -10.89 -3.76 4.76
N VAL A 69 -11.25 -2.51 5.05
CA VAL A 69 -11.46 -2.07 6.45
C VAL A 69 -12.77 -2.61 7.06
N ASN A 70 -13.73 -2.97 6.21
CA ASN A 70 -14.99 -3.60 6.63
C ASN A 70 -14.95 -5.13 6.58
N SER A 71 -13.84 -5.71 6.11
CA SER A 71 -13.63 -7.15 6.14
C SER A 71 -13.55 -7.62 7.58
N VAL A 72 -14.10 -8.81 7.85
CA VAL A 72 -14.13 -9.41 9.20
C VAL A 72 -13.34 -10.71 9.16
N PRO A 73 -12.02 -10.67 9.42
CA PRO A 73 -11.21 -11.87 9.56
C PRO A 73 -11.68 -12.76 10.71
N GLU A 74 -11.50 -14.07 10.55
CA GLU A 74 -11.81 -15.06 11.59
C GLU A 74 -10.62 -15.17 12.57
N PRO A 75 -10.80 -14.92 13.88
CA PRO A 75 -9.75 -15.14 14.87
C PRO A 75 -9.60 -16.64 15.17
N VAL A 76 -8.60 -17.30 14.55
CA VAL A 76 -8.38 -18.75 14.68
C VAL A 76 -7.51 -19.08 15.89
N MET A 77 -6.55 -18.22 16.23
CA MET A 77 -5.71 -18.35 17.43
C MET A 77 -5.27 -17.00 17.96
N SER A 78 -4.71 -16.96 19.17
CA SER A 78 -4.18 -15.73 19.73
C SER A 78 -2.93 -15.25 18.97
N PRO A 79 -2.65 -13.93 18.93
CA PRO A 79 -1.41 -13.43 18.34
C PRO A 79 -0.14 -14.01 19.00
N ALA A 80 -0.21 -14.35 20.29
CA ALA A 80 0.89 -14.99 21.00
C ALA A 80 1.14 -16.41 20.48
N ASP A 81 0.09 -17.19 20.23
CA ASP A 81 0.21 -18.53 19.64
C ASP A 81 0.72 -18.48 18.21
N ALA A 82 0.23 -17.52 17.41
CA ALA A 82 0.73 -17.29 16.06
C ALA A 82 2.22 -16.95 16.06
N TYR A 83 2.66 -16.08 16.98
CA TYR A 83 4.07 -15.75 17.14
C TYR A 83 4.92 -16.97 17.55
N GLN A 84 4.42 -17.84 18.42
CA GLN A 84 5.12 -19.09 18.77
C GLN A 84 5.33 -19.99 17.54
N LYS A 85 4.43 -19.97 16.55
CA LYS A 85 4.61 -20.71 15.29
C LYS A 85 5.75 -20.11 14.45
N VAL A 86 5.82 -18.79 14.35
CA VAL A 86 6.90 -18.07 13.64
C VAL A 86 8.26 -18.45 14.22
N VAL A 87 8.43 -18.36 15.55
CA VAL A 87 9.70 -18.67 16.23
C VAL A 87 10.12 -20.13 16.07
N ARG A 88 9.15 -21.04 15.87
CA ARG A 88 9.40 -22.46 15.65
C ARG A 88 9.54 -22.84 14.17
N TYR A 89 9.69 -21.86 13.27
CA TYR A 89 9.78 -22.06 11.82
C TYR A 89 8.60 -22.87 11.24
N LYS A 90 7.40 -22.67 11.80
CA LYS A 90 6.17 -23.34 11.41
C LYS A 90 5.31 -22.47 10.48
N THR A 91 5.95 -21.70 9.61
CA THR A 91 5.37 -20.68 8.72
C THR A 91 6.04 -20.75 7.35
N GLU A 92 5.36 -20.30 6.29
CA GLU A 92 5.88 -20.25 4.93
C GLU A 92 5.58 -18.90 4.26
N HIS A 93 6.26 -18.61 3.16
CA HIS A 93 5.85 -17.52 2.28
C HIS A 93 4.82 -18.04 1.28
N VAL A 94 3.79 -17.23 1.02
CA VAL A 94 2.68 -17.57 0.14
C VAL A 94 2.44 -16.39 -0.78
N HIS A 95 2.08 -16.69 -2.03
CA HIS A 95 1.69 -15.67 -2.99
C HIS A 95 0.35 -15.03 -2.59
N LEU A 96 0.15 -13.76 -2.94
CA LEU A 96 -1.07 -13.04 -2.60
C LEU A 96 -2.34 -13.74 -3.14
N ASP A 97 -2.24 -14.39 -4.29
CA ASP A 97 -3.34 -15.14 -4.90
C ASP A 97 -3.78 -16.36 -4.08
N ASP A 98 -2.88 -16.92 -3.27
CA ASP A 98 -3.10 -18.13 -2.47
C ASP A 98 -3.37 -17.80 -0.98
N PHE A 99 -3.51 -16.52 -0.63
CA PHE A 99 -3.65 -16.09 0.76
C PHE A 99 -5.02 -16.41 1.38
N SER A 100 -6.06 -16.36 0.57
CA SER A 100 -7.43 -16.48 1.04
C SER A 100 -7.66 -17.84 1.72
N GLY A 101 -8.25 -17.84 2.93
CA GLY A 101 -8.43 -19.04 3.76
C GLY A 101 -7.22 -19.44 4.62
N ARG A 102 -6.10 -18.71 4.55
CA ARG A 102 -4.89 -19.00 5.32
C ARG A 102 -4.82 -18.16 6.60
N ILE A 103 -4.06 -18.63 7.59
CA ILE A 103 -3.86 -17.91 8.85
C ILE A 103 -2.64 -17.01 8.72
N SER A 104 -2.79 -15.74 9.08
CA SER A 104 -1.69 -14.78 9.05
C SER A 104 -0.69 -15.05 10.16
N ALA A 105 0.59 -15.10 9.80
CA ALA A 105 1.69 -15.22 10.76
C ALA A 105 2.17 -13.85 11.27
N SER A 106 1.87 -12.78 10.54
CA SER A 106 2.27 -11.41 10.85
C SER A 106 1.09 -10.44 10.75
N MET A 107 1.25 -9.25 11.33
CA MET A 107 0.26 -8.19 11.20
C MET A 107 0.28 -7.63 9.78
N LEU A 108 -0.89 -7.38 9.21
CA LEU A 108 -1.06 -6.76 7.91
C LEU A 108 -1.52 -5.29 8.04
N VAL A 109 -0.64 -4.32 7.81
CA VAL A 109 -0.95 -2.87 7.90
C VAL A 109 -0.65 -2.13 6.58
N PRO A 110 -1.63 -2.03 5.66
CA PRO A 110 -1.48 -1.24 4.44
C PRO A 110 -1.58 0.24 4.69
N TYR A 111 -0.79 1.02 3.93
CA TYR A 111 -0.93 2.47 3.86
C TYR A 111 -1.20 2.91 2.43
N PRO A 112 -2.28 3.68 2.19
CA PRO A 112 -3.30 4.12 3.15
C PRO A 112 -4.19 2.95 3.65
N PRO A 113 -5.09 3.11 4.63
CA PRO A 113 -5.16 4.19 5.62
C PRO A 113 -4.15 4.06 6.77
N GLY A 114 -3.39 2.96 6.89
CA GLY A 114 -2.41 2.76 7.96
C GLY A 114 -2.94 2.11 9.24
N ILE A 115 -4.10 1.46 9.17
CA ILE A 115 -4.65 0.62 10.27
C ILE A 115 -4.47 -0.86 9.94
N PRO A 116 -4.37 -1.75 10.95
CA PRO A 116 -4.32 -3.19 10.71
C PRO A 116 -5.61 -3.68 10.06
N VAL A 117 -5.49 -4.41 8.95
CA VAL A 117 -6.60 -5.11 8.28
C VAL A 117 -6.56 -6.63 8.55
N LEU A 118 -5.46 -7.11 9.14
CA LEU A 118 -5.32 -8.50 9.59
C LEU A 118 -4.31 -8.58 10.73
N MET A 119 -4.63 -9.34 11.76
CA MET A 119 -3.76 -9.60 12.91
C MET A 119 -3.11 -10.99 12.80
N PRO A 120 -1.95 -11.21 13.46
CA PRO A 120 -1.40 -12.56 13.58
C PRO A 120 -2.41 -13.50 14.25
N GLY A 121 -2.63 -14.68 13.67
CA GLY A 121 -3.61 -15.66 14.16
C GLY A 121 -5.01 -15.51 13.57
N GLU A 122 -5.27 -14.45 12.81
CA GLU A 122 -6.51 -14.29 12.05
C GLU A 122 -6.41 -14.94 10.67
N ARG A 123 -7.56 -15.39 10.16
CA ARG A 123 -7.72 -15.95 8.83
C ARG A 123 -8.62 -15.07 7.99
N LEU A 124 -8.20 -14.76 6.76
CA LEU A 124 -9.09 -14.16 5.78
C LEU A 124 -10.09 -15.21 5.26
N PRO A 125 -11.39 -14.89 5.18
CA PRO A 125 -12.37 -15.79 4.57
C PRO A 125 -11.95 -16.23 3.16
N LYS A 126 -12.38 -17.42 2.75
CA LYS A 126 -12.19 -17.90 1.37
C LYS A 126 -12.98 -17.01 0.40
N GLY A 127 -12.32 -16.53 -0.65
CA GLY A 127 -12.90 -15.61 -1.62
C GLY A 127 -12.99 -14.17 -1.12
N ASP A 128 -12.23 -13.78 -0.10
CA ASP A 128 -12.12 -12.37 0.30
C ASP A 128 -11.63 -11.51 -0.87
N GLU A 129 -12.46 -10.57 -1.31
CA GLU A 129 -12.11 -9.59 -2.36
C GLU A 129 -11.74 -8.23 -1.78
N GLY A 130 -12.01 -7.99 -0.49
CA GLY A 130 -11.72 -6.73 0.19
C GLY A 130 -10.23 -6.54 0.40
N VAL A 131 -9.64 -7.31 1.33
CA VAL A 131 -8.22 -7.22 1.67
C VAL A 131 -7.35 -7.68 0.50
N ILE A 132 -7.71 -8.79 -0.15
CA ILE A 132 -6.94 -9.29 -1.31
C ILE A 132 -7.01 -8.33 -2.50
N GLY A 133 -8.22 -7.86 -2.85
CA GLY A 133 -8.38 -6.89 -3.92
C GLY A 133 -7.62 -5.61 -3.64
N TYR A 134 -7.61 -5.17 -2.39
CA TYR A 134 -6.84 -4.00 -1.97
C TYR A 134 -5.33 -4.20 -2.16
N LEU A 135 -4.77 -5.30 -1.67
CA LEU A 135 -3.34 -5.58 -1.83
C LEU A 135 -2.94 -5.72 -3.32
N LYS A 136 -3.82 -6.29 -4.16
CA LYS A 136 -3.61 -6.39 -5.61
C LYS A 136 -3.63 -5.02 -6.28
N ALA A 137 -4.58 -4.16 -5.92
CA ALA A 137 -4.66 -2.80 -6.41
C ALA A 137 -3.40 -2.00 -6.05
N LEU A 138 -2.93 -2.11 -4.79
CA LEU A 138 -1.66 -1.51 -4.36
C LEU A 138 -0.46 -2.01 -5.18
N GLN A 139 -0.33 -3.32 -5.36
CA GLN A 139 0.77 -3.89 -6.13
C GLN A 139 0.75 -3.41 -7.59
N ASN A 140 -0.44 -3.31 -8.20
CA ASN A 140 -0.57 -2.82 -9.57
C ASN A 140 -0.20 -1.33 -9.68
N PHE A 141 -0.66 -0.52 -8.73
CA PHE A 141 -0.29 0.90 -8.65
C PHE A 141 1.22 1.07 -8.52
N ASP A 142 1.85 0.32 -7.62
CA ASP A 142 3.29 0.38 -7.36
C ASP A 142 4.13 -0.04 -8.57
N ASN A 143 3.70 -1.06 -9.30
CA ASN A 143 4.35 -1.48 -10.55
C ASN A 143 4.26 -0.39 -11.63
N THR A 144 3.18 0.39 -11.63
CA THR A 144 2.97 1.49 -12.58
C THR A 144 3.75 2.74 -12.19
N PHE A 145 3.84 3.04 -10.88
CA PHE A 145 4.51 4.22 -10.32
C PHE A 145 5.52 3.86 -9.22
N PRO A 146 6.67 3.25 -9.53
CA PRO A 146 7.60 2.70 -8.53
C PRO A 146 8.10 3.71 -7.48
N VAL A 147 8.29 4.97 -7.88
CA VAL A 147 8.75 6.05 -6.98
C VAL A 147 7.69 6.53 -6.00
N LEU A 148 6.43 6.29 -6.33
CA LEU A 148 5.27 6.68 -5.54
C LEU A 148 4.63 5.45 -4.89
N SER A 149 5.43 4.39 -4.74
CA SER A 149 4.98 3.13 -4.16
C SER A 149 4.35 3.34 -2.80
N MET A 150 3.19 2.73 -2.64
CA MET A 150 2.42 2.76 -1.41
C MET A 150 3.09 1.82 -0.41
N LYS A 151 3.55 2.39 0.71
CA LYS A 151 4.28 1.61 1.71
C LYS A 151 3.31 0.71 2.47
N PHE A 152 3.67 -0.55 2.62
CA PHE A 152 2.97 -1.47 3.50
C PHE A 152 3.91 -1.86 4.66
N LYS A 153 3.42 -1.86 5.91
CA LYS A 153 4.19 -2.34 7.06
C LYS A 153 3.84 -3.80 7.35
N GLY A 154 4.79 -4.66 7.01
CA GLY A 154 4.78 -6.10 7.22
C GLY A 154 5.51 -6.79 6.07
N SER A 155 6.22 -7.88 6.32
CA SER A 155 6.57 -8.82 5.26
C SER A 155 5.39 -9.76 5.07
N MET A 156 5.09 -10.14 3.83
CA MET A 156 4.04 -11.14 3.56
C MET A 156 4.58 -12.52 3.98
N LEU A 157 4.46 -12.82 5.27
CA LEU A 157 4.77 -14.09 5.93
C LEU A 157 3.45 -14.74 6.34
N MET A 158 3.26 -16.00 5.97
CA MET A 158 2.01 -16.70 6.21
C MET A 158 2.25 -18.05 6.87
N GLN A 159 1.18 -18.72 7.28
CA GLN A 159 1.25 -20.09 7.75
C GLN A 159 0.62 -21.02 6.69
N THR A 160 1.33 -22.07 6.26
CA THR A 160 0.70 -23.28 5.69
C THR A 160 -0.25 -23.87 6.70
N GLU A 161 -1.38 -24.38 6.22
CA GLU A 161 -2.12 -25.42 6.95
C GLU A 161 -1.10 -26.46 7.42
N ILE A 162 -0.77 -26.46 8.70
CA ILE A 162 -0.17 -27.62 9.32
C ILE A 162 -1.38 -28.44 9.71
N PHE A 163 -1.70 -29.42 8.85
CA PHE A 163 -2.45 -30.65 9.12
C PHE A 163 -3.48 -30.58 10.25
N GLY A 164 -4.75 -30.86 9.91
CA GLY A 164 -5.73 -31.29 10.91
C GLY A 164 -5.21 -32.39 11.83
#